data_AF-A0A953YAZ8-F1
#
_entry.id   AF-A0A953YAZ8-F1
#
_cell.length_a   1.000
_cell.length_b   1.000
_cell.length_c   1.000
_cell.angle_alpha   90.00
_cell.angle_beta   90.00
_cell.angle_gamma   90.00
#
_symmetry.space_group_name_H-M   'P 1'
#
loop_
_entity.id
_entity.type
_entity.pdbx_description
1 polymer ?
#
loop_
_entity_poly.entity_id
_entity_poly.type
_entity_poly.pdbx_seq_one_letter_code
_entity_poly.pdbx_strand_id
1 'polypeptide(L)'
;MDHDPADLLPPPPPSAWREWARSPRLLAWTACAGILVAVAVFAEVVLRGEASEGFFEILHDAEWTPLHLAVCLAFAVGVLVGSLACGRWLLAGRRLERRCPRDREVRFVRAPLGGVVSARFCVDGSRPVHATRGQVEVAFDAPRRALLSRQLLQAIARAAPGAHPEYASASRAASELAWAGVSELRIERDRLVILGGAEAPLVELVEHALELARAPSRLGLRAVTREHERGCPYCHQPLADLIEHPTLRCTGCDSVSHVECWKEHGGCAVFACSKSPAARRHEQALVDRGHDALERGDCPCCGQPQCVHEKAQEAPGPERVPSAEM
;
A
#
# COMPACT_ATOMS: atom_id res chain seq x y z
N MET A 1 -38.72 -5.03 38.54
CA MET A 1 -37.38 -5.58 38.83
C MET A 1 -36.51 -4.38 39.09
N ASP A 2 -36.46 -3.98 40.36
CA ASP A 2 -35.62 -2.88 40.82
C ASP A 2 -34.20 -3.41 40.97
N HIS A 3 -33.27 -2.89 40.16
CA HIS A 3 -31.85 -3.17 40.34
C HIS A 3 -31.32 -2.27 41.46
N ASP A 4 -30.73 -2.90 42.48
CA ASP A 4 -30.09 -2.25 43.60
C ASP A 4 -28.91 -1.41 43.07
N PRO A 5 -28.86 -0.09 43.30
CA PRO A 5 -27.76 0.77 42.84
C PRO A 5 -26.39 0.38 43.43
N ALA A 6 -26.33 -0.54 44.39
CA ALA A 6 -25.10 -1.14 44.89
C ALA A 6 -24.38 -2.06 43.88
N ASP A 7 -25.08 -2.60 42.87
CA ASP A 7 -24.48 -3.51 41.86
C ASP A 7 -23.67 -2.78 40.77
N LEU A 8 -23.58 -1.45 40.81
CA LEU A 8 -22.87 -0.63 39.82
C LEU A 8 -21.48 -0.14 40.26
N LEU A 9 -21.01 -0.52 41.45
CA LEU A 9 -19.66 -0.16 41.87
C LEU A 9 -18.62 -1.10 41.23
N PRO A 10 -17.65 -0.58 40.46
CA PRO A 10 -16.61 -1.40 39.86
C PRO A 10 -15.79 -2.08 40.97
N PRO A 11 -15.31 -3.31 40.75
CA PRO A 11 -14.46 -4.00 41.73
C PRO A 11 -13.25 -3.12 42.06
N PRO A 12 -12.80 -3.09 43.33
CA PRO A 12 -11.64 -2.31 43.71
C PRO A 12 -10.44 -2.73 42.84
N PRO A 13 -9.63 -1.78 42.36
CA PRO A 13 -8.49 -2.10 41.51
C PRO A 13 -7.58 -3.10 42.25
N PRO A 14 -7.03 -4.11 41.54
CA PRO A 14 -6.10 -5.05 42.16
C PRO A 14 -4.99 -4.24 42.83
N SER A 15 -4.74 -4.51 44.12
CA SER A 15 -3.72 -3.81 44.90
C SER A 15 -2.40 -3.79 44.13
N ALA A 16 -1.82 -2.59 43.94
CA ALA A 16 -0.67 -2.33 43.08
C ALA A 16 0.51 -3.30 43.26
N TRP A 17 0.65 -3.90 44.44
CA TRP A 17 1.68 -4.91 44.72
C TRP A 17 1.52 -6.22 43.93
N ARG A 18 0.28 -6.66 43.62
CA ARG A 18 0.03 -7.90 42.85
C ARG A 18 0.33 -7.73 41.36
N GLU A 19 0.10 -6.55 40.80
CA GLU A 19 0.50 -6.21 39.43
C GLU A 19 2.01 -6.00 39.31
N TRP A 20 2.63 -5.41 40.34
CA TRP A 20 4.07 -5.21 40.39
C TRP A 20 4.86 -6.53 40.51
N ALA A 21 4.40 -7.45 41.38
CA ALA A 21 5.01 -8.77 41.58
C ALA A 21 4.92 -9.70 40.34
N ARG A 22 3.97 -9.45 39.44
CA ARG A 22 3.86 -10.16 38.14
C ARG A 22 4.53 -9.41 37.00
N SER A 23 5.20 -8.28 37.26
CA SER A 23 5.81 -7.52 36.19
C SER A 23 6.96 -8.33 35.56
N PRO A 24 6.94 -8.57 34.24
CA PRO A 24 7.99 -9.34 33.56
C PRO A 24 9.38 -8.69 33.67
N ARG A 25 9.42 -7.40 34.05
CA ARG A 25 10.65 -6.67 34.33
C ARG A 25 11.31 -7.14 35.63
N LEU A 26 10.53 -7.43 36.68
CA LEU A 26 11.08 -7.93 37.94
C LEU A 26 11.66 -9.35 37.77
N LEU A 27 10.98 -10.21 37.00
CA LEU A 27 11.46 -11.57 36.71
C LEU A 27 12.72 -11.56 35.83
N ALA A 28 12.78 -10.70 34.80
CA ALA A 28 13.98 -10.56 33.99
C ALA A 28 15.15 -9.96 34.81
N TRP A 29 14.87 -8.97 35.66
CA TRP A 29 15.89 -8.35 36.50
C TRP A 29 16.43 -9.32 37.56
N THR A 30 15.58 -10.12 38.20
CA THR A 30 16.01 -11.15 39.16
C THR A 30 16.80 -12.28 38.49
N ALA A 31 16.44 -12.70 37.28
CA ALA A 31 17.21 -13.68 36.51
C ALA A 31 18.59 -13.14 36.09
N CYS A 32 18.65 -11.90 35.57
CA CYS A 32 19.92 -11.25 35.23
C CYS A 32 20.80 -11.03 36.47
N ALA A 33 20.21 -10.61 37.60
CA ALA A 33 20.94 -10.47 38.85
C ALA A 33 21.49 -11.83 39.33
N GLY A 34 20.72 -12.92 39.20
CA GLY A 34 21.18 -14.27 39.53
C GLY A 34 22.36 -14.72 38.66
N ILE A 35 22.32 -14.47 37.36
CA ILE A 35 23.43 -14.78 36.43
C ILE A 35 24.67 -13.93 36.76
N LEU A 36 24.50 -12.62 37.02
CA LEU A 36 25.61 -11.75 37.38
C LEU A 36 26.25 -12.14 38.71
N VAL A 37 25.46 -12.55 39.71
CA VAL A 37 25.98 -13.08 40.97
C VAL A 37 26.74 -14.39 40.73
N ALA A 38 26.20 -15.31 39.91
CA ALA A 38 26.89 -16.56 39.59
C ALA A 38 28.21 -16.32 38.84
N VAL A 39 28.23 -15.40 37.87
CA VAL A 39 29.43 -15.00 37.14
C VAL A 39 30.42 -14.27 38.05
N ALA A 40 29.96 -13.40 38.95
CA ALA A 40 30.82 -12.70 39.89
C ALA A 40 31.44 -13.64 40.93
N VAL A 41 30.68 -14.62 41.44
CA VAL A 41 31.21 -15.66 42.34
C VAL A 41 32.23 -16.52 41.60
N PHE A 42 31.93 -16.93 40.36
CA PHE A 42 32.87 -17.68 39.53
C PHE A 42 34.14 -16.87 39.22
N ALA A 43 33.98 -15.59 38.86
CA ALA A 43 35.09 -14.69 38.59
C ALA A 43 35.92 -14.43 39.84
N GLU A 44 35.32 -14.24 41.02
CA GLU A 44 36.05 -14.06 42.28
C GLU A 44 36.85 -15.33 42.64
N VAL A 45 36.27 -16.52 42.44
CA VAL A 45 36.96 -17.81 42.61
C VAL A 45 38.15 -17.94 41.65
N VAL A 46 38.00 -17.50 40.41
CA VAL A 46 39.08 -17.52 39.40
C VAL A 46 40.13 -16.43 39.65
N LEU A 47 39.71 -15.21 40.00
CA LEU A 47 40.55 -14.02 40.14
C LEU A 47 41.31 -13.96 41.46
N ARG A 48 40.84 -14.61 42.53
CA ARG A 48 41.62 -14.79 43.76
C ARG A 48 42.87 -15.64 43.58
N GLY A 49 43.14 -16.12 42.37
CA GLY A 49 44.51 -16.47 41.97
C GLY A 49 45.08 -17.72 42.62
N GLU A 50 44.27 -18.52 43.32
CA GLU A 50 44.67 -19.86 43.74
C GLU A 50 44.48 -20.91 42.61
N ALA A 51 43.93 -20.49 41.46
CA ALA A 51 43.49 -21.39 40.40
C ALA A 51 44.20 -21.19 39.04
N SER A 52 45.07 -20.20 38.81
CA SER A 52 45.55 -19.96 37.44
C SER A 52 46.70 -20.87 36.97
N GLU A 53 47.43 -21.53 37.87
CA GLU A 53 48.46 -22.52 37.47
C GLU A 53 48.11 -23.96 37.89
N GLY A 54 47.39 -24.16 39.00
CA GLY A 54 46.98 -25.50 39.46
C GLY A 54 45.63 -26.01 38.91
N PHE A 55 44.71 -25.15 38.45
CA PHE A 55 43.35 -25.62 38.09
C PHE A 55 43.33 -26.47 36.81
N PHE A 56 44.20 -26.17 35.84
CA PHE A 56 44.31 -26.98 34.62
C PHE A 56 45.06 -28.30 34.86
N GLU A 57 46.07 -28.34 35.75
CA GLU A 57 46.70 -29.61 36.18
C GLU A 57 45.78 -30.44 37.06
N ILE A 58 45.03 -29.84 37.99
CA ILE A 58 44.03 -30.53 38.82
C ILE A 58 42.88 -31.06 37.95
N LEU A 59 42.41 -30.34 36.93
CA LEU A 59 41.39 -30.89 36.02
C LEU A 59 41.92 -32.08 35.18
N HIS A 60 43.24 -32.16 34.98
CA HIS A 60 43.88 -33.20 34.19
C HIS A 60 44.25 -34.45 35.03
N ASP A 61 44.62 -34.29 36.30
CA ASP A 61 45.03 -35.38 37.21
C ASP A 61 44.02 -35.69 38.33
N ALA A 62 42.94 -34.92 38.51
CA ALA A 62 41.91 -35.26 39.49
C ALA A 62 41.12 -36.49 39.04
N GLU A 63 41.08 -37.51 39.90
CA GLU A 63 40.04 -38.53 39.84
C GLU A 63 38.68 -37.83 40.00
N TRP A 64 38.00 -37.62 38.88
CA TRP A 64 36.68 -37.02 38.85
C TRP A 64 35.71 -37.90 39.62
N THR A 65 35.50 -37.56 40.89
CA THR A 65 34.46 -38.22 41.66
C THR A 65 33.09 -37.97 41.00
N PRO A 66 32.13 -38.90 41.14
CA PRO A 66 30.79 -38.74 40.59
C PRO A 66 30.12 -37.41 41.01
N LEU A 67 30.51 -36.86 42.17
CA LEU A 67 30.02 -35.58 42.67
C LEU A 67 30.47 -34.39 41.80
N HIS A 68 31.73 -34.36 41.36
CA HIS A 68 32.23 -33.27 40.49
C HIS A 68 31.52 -33.28 39.14
N LEU A 69 31.35 -34.46 38.54
CA LEU A 69 30.59 -34.61 37.29
C LEU A 69 29.13 -34.16 37.45
N ALA A 70 28.49 -34.50 38.58
CA ALA A 70 27.13 -34.06 38.86
C ALA A 70 27.01 -32.54 38.98
N VAL A 71 27.97 -31.87 39.61
CA VAL A 71 27.99 -30.40 39.75
C VAL A 71 28.21 -29.71 38.39
N CYS A 72 29.19 -30.18 37.60
CA CYS A 72 29.44 -29.63 36.27
C CYS A 72 28.24 -29.83 35.33
N LEU A 73 27.61 -31.00 35.38
CA LEU A 73 26.40 -31.28 34.61
C LEU A 73 25.24 -30.38 35.03
N ALA A 74 25.00 -30.21 36.33
CA ALA A 74 23.96 -29.33 36.85
C ALA A 74 24.16 -27.87 36.42
N PHE A 75 25.41 -27.38 36.44
CA PHE A 75 25.75 -26.05 35.96
C PHE A 75 25.51 -25.90 34.45
N ALA A 76 26.00 -26.84 33.64
CA ALA A 76 25.82 -26.83 32.19
C ALA A 76 24.33 -26.88 31.80
N VAL A 77 23.54 -27.71 32.48
CA VAL A 77 22.08 -27.77 32.30
C VAL A 77 21.43 -26.45 32.71
N GLY A 78 21.84 -25.84 33.82
CA GLY A 78 21.35 -24.55 34.27
C GLY A 78 21.59 -23.43 33.24
N VAL A 79 22.81 -23.36 32.68
CA VAL A 79 23.18 -22.41 31.62
C VAL A 79 22.38 -22.68 30.34
N LEU A 80 22.22 -23.94 29.92
CA LEU A 80 21.46 -24.30 28.74
C LEU A 80 19.97 -23.94 28.89
N VAL A 81 19.34 -24.31 30.01
CA VAL A 81 17.92 -23.99 30.29
C VAL A 81 17.72 -22.49 30.40
N GLY A 82 18.63 -21.76 31.07
CA GLY A 82 18.60 -20.31 31.15
C GLY A 82 18.73 -19.65 29.76
N SER A 83 19.60 -20.18 28.91
CA SER A 83 19.82 -19.68 27.54
C SER A 83 18.62 -19.97 26.63
N LEU A 84 18.01 -21.16 26.73
CA LEU A 84 16.80 -21.50 25.98
C LEU A 84 15.59 -20.71 26.47
N ALA A 85 15.45 -20.48 27.77
CA ALA A 85 14.39 -19.65 28.34
C ALA A 85 14.56 -18.18 27.90
N CYS A 86 15.78 -17.66 27.93
CA CYS A 86 16.10 -16.31 27.44
C CYS A 86 15.88 -16.20 25.93
N GLY A 87 16.35 -17.18 25.15
CA GLY A 87 16.11 -17.26 23.71
C GLY A 87 14.63 -17.32 23.36
N ARG A 88 13.85 -18.16 24.06
CA ARG A 88 12.39 -18.23 23.89
C ARG A 88 11.70 -16.95 24.31
N TRP A 89 12.14 -16.28 25.38
CA TRP A 89 11.58 -14.99 25.81
C TRP A 89 11.92 -13.86 24.82
N LEU A 90 13.12 -13.89 24.26
CA LEU A 90 13.52 -12.96 23.22
C LEU A 90 12.71 -13.24 21.94
N LEU A 91 12.58 -14.49 21.51
CA LEU A 91 11.85 -14.86 20.29
C LEU A 91 10.33 -14.76 20.43
N ALA A 92 9.79 -14.91 21.65
CA ALA A 92 8.39 -14.65 21.95
C ALA A 92 8.14 -13.13 21.95
N GLY A 93 8.11 -12.55 20.76
CA GLY A 93 7.78 -11.14 20.56
C GLY A 93 6.56 -10.76 21.39
N ARG A 94 6.67 -9.66 22.15
CA ARG A 94 5.53 -9.21 22.94
C ARG A 94 4.48 -8.66 21.99
N ARG A 95 3.33 -9.33 21.95
CA ARG A 95 2.12 -8.78 21.37
C ARG A 95 1.62 -7.68 22.31
N LEU A 96 1.80 -6.43 21.89
CA LEU A 96 1.27 -5.27 22.59
C LEU A 96 -0.03 -4.89 21.92
N GLU A 97 -1.13 -5.25 22.56
CA GLU A 97 -2.46 -4.78 22.19
C GLU A 97 -2.68 -3.46 22.92
N ARG A 98 -2.60 -2.34 22.18
CA ARG A 98 -3.00 -1.03 22.71
C ARG A 98 -4.37 -0.71 22.15
N ARG A 99 -5.37 -0.65 23.03
CA ARG A 99 -6.67 -0.05 22.70
C ARG A 99 -6.51 1.46 22.81
N CYS A 100 -6.60 2.17 21.69
CA CYS A 100 -6.69 3.63 21.73
C CYS A 100 -8.13 4.05 22.09
N PRO A 101 -8.32 5.05 22.96
CA PRO A 101 -9.64 5.45 23.49
C PRO A 101 -10.61 6.09 22.47
N ARG A 102 -10.28 6.10 21.17
CA ARG A 102 -11.11 6.67 20.08
C ARG A 102 -11.10 5.78 18.82
N ASP A 103 -11.48 4.51 18.94
CA ASP A 103 -11.83 3.64 17.79
C ASP A 103 -10.72 3.18 16.82
N ARG A 104 -9.51 2.83 17.31
CA ARG A 104 -8.57 2.04 16.50
C ARG A 104 -7.84 1.05 17.40
N GLU A 105 -8.16 -0.24 17.28
CA GLU A 105 -7.37 -1.30 17.90
C GLU A 105 -6.06 -1.44 17.10
N VAL A 106 -4.96 -0.88 17.63
CA VAL A 106 -3.65 -1.02 17.01
C VAL A 106 -2.90 -2.14 17.71
N ARG A 107 -2.74 -3.27 17.00
CA ARG A 107 -1.96 -4.41 17.48
C ARG A 107 -0.54 -4.28 16.99
N PHE A 108 0.39 -4.03 17.90
CA PHE A 108 1.82 -4.00 17.60
C PHE A 108 2.45 -5.34 17.99
N VAL A 109 3.29 -5.87 17.10
CA VAL A 109 4.20 -6.97 17.42
C VAL A 109 5.59 -6.36 17.53
N ARG A 110 6.15 -6.36 18.75
CA ARG A 110 7.54 -5.91 18.96
C ARG A 110 8.50 -7.08 18.87
N ALA A 111 9.63 -6.85 18.23
CA ALA A 111 10.82 -7.67 18.35
C ALA A 111 11.38 -7.58 19.77
N PRO A 112 12.12 -8.61 20.23
CA PRO A 112 12.84 -8.61 21.50
C PRO A 112 13.68 -7.36 21.75
N LEU A 113 14.32 -6.84 20.70
CA LEU A 113 15.23 -5.70 20.75
C LEU A 113 14.52 -4.34 20.59
N GLY A 114 13.19 -4.29 20.79
CA GLY A 114 12.43 -3.04 20.87
C GLY A 114 11.89 -2.48 19.55
N GLY A 115 12.27 -3.04 18.41
CA GLY A 115 11.71 -2.66 17.11
C GLY A 115 10.27 -3.16 16.92
N VAL A 116 9.40 -2.36 16.32
CA VAL A 116 8.09 -2.84 15.84
C VAL A 116 8.32 -3.66 14.57
N VAL A 117 7.94 -4.93 14.57
CA VAL A 117 8.08 -5.83 13.42
C VAL A 117 6.86 -5.75 12.52
N SER A 118 5.67 -5.67 13.14
CA SER A 118 4.43 -5.48 12.43
C SER A 118 3.40 -4.71 13.26
N ALA A 119 2.54 -3.96 12.60
CA ALA A 119 1.37 -3.32 13.19
C ALA A 119 0.11 -3.71 12.41
N ARG A 120 -1.00 -3.98 13.11
CA ARG A 120 -2.33 -4.12 12.51
C ARG A 120 -3.26 -3.07 13.08
N PHE A 121 -3.95 -2.33 12.24
CA PHE A 121 -4.94 -1.33 12.66
C PHE A 121 -6.02 -1.17 11.59
N CYS A 122 -7.11 -0.47 11.90
CA CYS A 122 -8.13 -0.12 10.92
C CYS A 122 -8.07 1.37 10.58
N VAL A 123 -8.23 1.69 9.30
CA VAL A 123 -8.50 3.05 8.81
C VAL A 123 -9.99 3.13 8.48
N ASP A 124 -10.63 4.24 8.83
CA ASP A 124 -12.08 4.46 8.68
C ASP A 124 -12.96 3.36 9.32
N GLY A 125 -12.49 2.75 10.41
CA GLY A 125 -13.21 1.73 11.17
C GLY A 125 -13.45 0.38 10.46
N SER A 126 -13.07 0.25 9.18
CA SER A 126 -13.50 -0.88 8.33
C SER A 126 -12.39 -1.55 7.53
N ARG A 127 -11.29 -0.84 7.25
CA ARG A 127 -10.23 -1.36 6.36
C ARG A 127 -9.03 -1.82 7.18
N PRO A 128 -8.77 -3.13 7.29
CA PRO A 128 -7.58 -3.61 7.98
C PRO A 128 -6.32 -3.17 7.22
N VAL A 129 -5.40 -2.57 7.97
CA VAL A 129 -4.04 -2.22 7.57
C VAL A 129 -3.09 -3.14 8.30
N HIS A 130 -2.16 -3.71 7.55
CA HIS A 130 -1.06 -4.53 8.04
C HIS A 130 0.26 -3.89 7.61
N ALA A 131 0.96 -3.28 8.56
CA ALA A 131 2.29 -2.73 8.32
C ALA A 131 3.36 -3.68 8.84
N THR A 132 4.42 -3.88 8.06
CA THR A 132 5.66 -4.57 8.43
C THR A 132 6.83 -3.63 8.19
N ARG A 133 8.05 -4.02 8.59
CA ARG A 133 9.24 -3.20 8.33
C ARG A 133 9.43 -3.00 6.81
N GLY A 134 9.20 -1.77 6.34
CA GLY A 134 9.38 -1.37 4.94
C GLY A 134 8.21 -1.66 3.99
N GLN A 135 7.09 -2.19 4.50
CA GLN A 135 5.93 -2.52 3.69
C GLN A 135 4.62 -2.24 4.45
N VAL A 136 3.64 -1.67 3.78
CA VAL A 136 2.30 -1.42 4.34
C VAL A 136 1.27 -1.99 3.39
N GLU A 137 0.45 -2.91 3.88
CA GLU A 137 -0.66 -3.52 3.15
C GLU A 137 -1.98 -2.97 3.70
N VAL A 138 -2.85 -2.50 2.82
CA VAL A 138 -4.17 -1.97 3.18
C VAL A 138 -5.21 -2.76 2.39
N ALA A 139 -6.20 -3.34 3.06
CA ALA A 139 -7.32 -3.96 2.34
C ALA A 139 -8.07 -2.88 1.54
N PHE A 140 -8.13 -3.08 0.24
CA PHE A 140 -8.67 -2.10 -0.69
C PHE A 140 -9.30 -2.84 -1.86
N ASP A 141 -10.60 -2.62 -2.07
CA ASP A 141 -11.31 -3.17 -3.22
C ASP A 141 -11.02 -2.28 -4.43
N ALA A 142 -10.07 -2.71 -5.25
CA ALA A 142 -9.70 -2.00 -6.46
C ALA A 142 -10.39 -2.65 -7.67
N PRO A 143 -11.06 -1.87 -8.52
CA PRO A 143 -11.65 -2.42 -9.75
C PRO A 143 -10.58 -2.97 -10.70
N ARG A 144 -9.31 -2.54 -10.58
CA ARG A 144 -8.20 -2.95 -11.45
C ARG A 144 -6.87 -2.97 -10.71
N ARG A 145 -5.97 -3.87 -11.13
CA ARG A 145 -4.56 -3.85 -10.69
C ARG A 145 -3.87 -2.62 -11.28
N ALA A 146 -2.95 -2.02 -10.54
CA ALA A 146 -2.09 -0.94 -11.03
C ALA A 146 -0.74 -0.97 -10.29
N LEU A 147 0.31 -0.48 -10.95
CA LEU A 147 1.65 -0.35 -10.39
C LEU A 147 2.09 1.10 -10.58
N LEU A 148 2.44 1.77 -9.49
CA LEU A 148 2.91 3.15 -9.48
C LEU A 148 4.33 3.15 -8.92
N SER A 149 5.32 3.22 -9.82
CA SER A 149 6.72 3.35 -9.44
C SER A 149 7.01 4.76 -8.91
N ARG A 150 8.13 4.94 -8.18
CA ARG A 150 8.60 6.27 -7.74
C ARG A 150 8.65 7.30 -8.87
N GLN A 151 9.12 6.89 -10.05
CA GLN A 151 9.20 7.77 -11.22
C GLN A 151 7.80 8.23 -11.66
N LEU A 152 6.83 7.33 -11.66
CA LEU A 152 5.44 7.65 -12.01
C LEU A 152 4.77 8.51 -10.93
N LEU A 153 5.04 8.27 -9.65
CA LEU A 153 4.59 9.14 -8.56
C LEU A 153 5.15 10.57 -8.72
N GLN A 154 6.43 10.70 -9.05
CA GLN A 154 7.06 11.99 -9.33
C GLN A 154 6.49 12.66 -10.59
N ALA A 155 6.15 11.89 -11.63
CA ALA A 155 5.50 12.42 -12.83
C ALA A 155 4.09 12.96 -12.50
N ILE A 156 3.31 12.24 -11.70
CA ILE A 156 1.97 12.69 -11.24
C ILE A 156 2.10 13.93 -10.34
N ALA A 157 3.12 13.98 -9.47
CA ALA A 157 3.40 15.12 -8.62
C ALA A 157 3.79 16.38 -9.41
N ARG A 158 4.53 16.22 -10.52
CA ARG A 158 4.96 17.33 -11.39
C ARG A 158 3.91 17.77 -12.40
N ALA A 159 2.94 16.91 -12.73
CA ALA A 159 1.81 17.28 -13.59
C ALA A 159 1.07 18.44 -12.91
N ALA A 160 1.25 19.64 -13.48
CA ALA A 160 0.85 20.88 -12.82
C ALA A 160 -0.64 20.82 -12.41
N PRO A 161 -0.99 21.29 -11.19
CA PRO A 161 -2.36 21.29 -10.68
C PRO A 161 -3.35 22.10 -11.56
N GLY A 162 -2.86 22.87 -12.53
CA GLY A 162 -3.66 23.60 -13.51
C GLY A 162 -4.28 22.77 -14.64
N ALA A 163 -3.91 21.49 -14.81
CA ALA A 163 -4.42 20.69 -15.92
C ALA A 163 -5.89 20.22 -15.72
N HIS A 164 -6.33 19.99 -14.48
CA HIS A 164 -7.72 19.73 -14.14
C HIS A 164 -7.92 19.81 -12.61
N PRO A 165 -8.92 20.54 -12.09
CA PRO A 165 -9.17 20.63 -10.65
C PRO A 165 -9.48 19.27 -10.00
N GLU A 166 -9.99 18.32 -10.79
CA GLU A 166 -10.26 16.95 -10.33
C GLU A 166 -9.00 16.14 -10.01
N TYR A 167 -7.82 16.56 -10.50
CA TYR A 167 -6.54 15.88 -10.27
C TYR A 167 -5.70 16.52 -9.16
N ALA A 168 -6.11 17.68 -8.64
CA ALA A 168 -5.34 18.41 -7.63
C ALA A 168 -5.14 17.60 -6.34
N SER A 169 -6.16 16.84 -5.91
CA SER A 169 -6.05 15.96 -4.73
C SER A 169 -5.06 14.81 -4.97
N ALA A 170 -5.16 14.15 -6.12
CA ALA A 170 -4.29 13.03 -6.47
C ALA A 170 -2.82 13.46 -6.67
N SER A 171 -2.58 14.61 -7.31
CA SER A 171 -1.24 15.18 -7.48
C SER A 171 -0.61 15.55 -6.14
N ARG A 172 -1.40 16.13 -5.22
CA ARG A 172 -0.96 16.39 -3.84
C ARG A 172 -0.60 15.10 -3.13
N ALA A 173 -1.49 14.11 -3.13
CA ALA A 173 -1.25 12.81 -2.50
C ALA A 173 0.01 12.10 -3.07
N ALA A 174 0.21 12.13 -4.38
CA ALA A 174 1.41 11.57 -5.02
C ALA A 174 2.69 12.33 -4.60
N SER A 175 2.62 13.64 -4.45
CA SER A 175 3.72 14.47 -3.96
C SER A 175 4.10 14.09 -2.53
N GLU A 176 3.12 14.00 -1.62
CA GLU A 176 3.35 13.62 -0.23
C GLU A 176 3.95 12.21 -0.10
N LEU A 177 3.45 11.24 -0.88
CA LEU A 177 4.02 9.88 -0.91
C LEU A 177 5.47 9.88 -1.41
N ALA A 178 5.77 10.68 -2.45
CA ALA A 178 7.13 10.78 -2.99
C ALA A 178 8.09 11.45 -2.00
N TRP A 179 7.64 12.49 -1.29
CA TRP A 179 8.40 13.16 -0.23
C TRP A 179 8.64 12.25 0.97
N ALA A 180 7.65 11.46 1.37
CA ALA A 180 7.78 10.50 2.45
C ALA A 180 8.74 9.33 2.16
N GLY A 181 9.27 9.24 0.93
CA GLY A 181 10.21 8.20 0.52
C GLY A 181 9.54 6.88 0.12
N VAL A 182 8.29 6.91 -0.35
CA VAL A 182 7.64 5.73 -0.95
C VAL A 182 8.32 5.39 -2.27
N SER A 183 8.84 4.18 -2.40
CA SER A 183 9.53 3.71 -3.60
C SER A 183 8.60 3.08 -4.62
N GLU A 184 7.55 2.42 -4.15
CA GLU A 184 6.60 1.70 -5.00
C GLU A 184 5.23 1.63 -4.32
N LEU A 185 4.18 1.84 -5.11
CA LEU A 185 2.79 1.66 -4.69
C LEU A 185 2.12 0.67 -5.66
N ARG A 186 1.72 -0.49 -5.14
CA ARG A 186 1.05 -1.54 -5.90
C ARG A 186 -0.41 -1.61 -5.51
N ILE A 187 -1.29 -1.53 -6.49
CA ILE A 187 -2.72 -1.78 -6.34
C ILE A 187 -2.96 -3.20 -6.86
N GLU A 188 -3.25 -4.13 -5.96
CA GLU A 188 -3.68 -5.48 -6.28
C GLU A 188 -5.21 -5.56 -6.13
N ARG A 189 -5.84 -6.70 -6.45
CA ARG A 189 -7.32 -6.80 -6.52
C ARG A 189 -8.01 -6.46 -5.19
N ASP A 190 -7.43 -6.92 -4.09
CA ASP A 190 -7.99 -6.88 -2.74
C ASP A 190 -7.14 -6.05 -1.76
N ARG A 191 -6.02 -5.49 -2.23
CA ARG A 191 -5.04 -4.83 -1.36
C ARG A 191 -4.24 -3.75 -2.09
N LEU A 192 -3.86 -2.74 -1.33
CA LEU A 192 -2.90 -1.70 -1.69
C LEU A 192 -1.61 -1.98 -0.92
N VAL A 193 -0.49 -2.14 -1.62
CA VAL A 193 0.83 -2.39 -1.04
C VAL A 193 1.71 -1.16 -1.25
N ILE A 194 2.14 -0.55 -0.15
CA ILE A 194 3.08 0.58 -0.11
C ILE A 194 4.44 0.03 0.27
N LEU A 195 5.48 0.30 -0.51
CA LEU A 195 6.86 -0.08 -0.22
C LEU A 195 7.70 1.18 0.02
N GLY A 196 8.52 1.17 1.07
CA GLY A 196 9.28 2.35 1.53
C GLY A 196 8.50 3.20 2.53
N GLY A 197 8.75 4.52 2.56
CA GLY A 197 7.95 5.45 3.37
C GLY A 197 8.37 5.57 4.84
N ALA A 198 9.67 5.74 5.14
CA ALA A 198 10.14 5.74 6.54
C ALA A 198 9.97 7.08 7.27
N GLU A 199 9.68 8.16 6.55
CA GLU A 199 9.83 9.52 7.08
C GLU A 199 8.50 10.16 7.52
N ALA A 200 7.36 9.59 7.11
CA ALA A 200 6.03 10.12 7.43
C ALA A 200 5.24 9.23 8.41
N PRO A 201 4.29 9.79 9.18
CA PRO A 201 3.34 9.01 9.97
C PRO A 201 2.59 8.00 9.12
N LEU A 202 2.53 6.75 9.59
CA LEU A 202 1.91 5.63 8.88
C LEU A 202 0.44 5.87 8.49
N VAL A 203 -0.29 6.63 9.31
CA VAL A 203 -1.70 6.97 9.03
C VAL A 203 -1.79 7.91 7.81
N GLU A 204 -0.96 8.95 7.76
CA GLU A 204 -0.90 9.91 6.65
C GLU A 204 -0.49 9.21 5.34
N LEU A 205 0.51 8.33 5.40
CA LEU A 205 0.92 7.50 4.26
C LEU A 205 -0.24 6.68 3.69
N VAL A 206 -1.00 6.02 4.55
CA VAL A 206 -2.15 5.21 4.15
C VAL A 206 -3.27 6.09 3.57
N GLU A 207 -3.55 7.24 4.17
CA GLU A 207 -4.56 8.17 3.69
C GLU A 207 -4.21 8.71 2.29
N HIS A 208 -2.97 9.15 2.06
CA HIS A 208 -2.52 9.59 0.75
C HIS A 208 -2.51 8.46 -0.29
N ALA A 209 -2.10 7.26 0.10
CA ALA A 209 -2.11 6.10 -0.78
C ALA A 209 -3.55 5.69 -1.16
N LEU A 210 -4.50 5.75 -0.22
CA LEU A 210 -5.92 5.51 -0.48
C LEU A 210 -6.53 6.58 -1.38
N GLU A 211 -6.19 7.86 -1.16
CA GLU A 211 -6.64 8.95 -2.02
C GLU A 211 -6.16 8.75 -3.47
N LEU A 212 -4.89 8.41 -3.65
CA LEU A 212 -4.30 8.10 -4.95
C LEU A 212 -4.91 6.85 -5.58
N ALA A 213 -5.24 5.83 -4.78
CA ALA A 213 -5.87 4.58 -5.23
C ALA A 213 -7.37 4.71 -5.51
N ARG A 214 -8.05 5.76 -5.03
CA ARG A 214 -9.44 6.10 -5.38
C ARG A 214 -9.52 6.99 -6.63
N ALA A 215 -8.46 7.73 -6.92
CA ALA A 215 -8.32 8.51 -8.16
C ALA A 215 -8.30 7.72 -9.50
N PRO A 216 -8.05 6.39 -9.60
CA PRO A 216 -8.00 5.65 -10.88
C PRO A 216 -9.32 5.56 -11.64
N SER A 217 -10.46 5.80 -11.00
CA SER A 217 -11.72 5.99 -11.73
C SER A 217 -11.73 7.27 -12.58
N ARG A 218 -10.79 8.20 -12.33
CA ARG A 218 -10.64 9.47 -13.06
C ARG A 218 -9.31 9.57 -13.84
N LEU A 219 -8.23 9.02 -13.31
CA LEU A 219 -6.88 9.17 -13.88
C LEU A 219 -6.55 8.25 -15.08
N GLY A 220 -7.40 7.29 -15.43
CA GLY A 220 -7.14 6.38 -16.57
C GLY A 220 -5.84 5.58 -16.45
N LEU A 221 -5.28 5.45 -15.24
CA LEU A 221 -4.05 4.71 -14.97
C LEU A 221 -4.31 3.21 -15.15
N ARG A 222 -4.18 2.72 -16.39
CA ARG A 222 -4.13 1.28 -16.65
C ARG A 222 -2.78 0.76 -16.19
N ALA A 223 -2.80 -0.39 -15.48
CA ALA A 223 -1.58 -1.14 -15.22
C ALA A 223 -0.75 -1.19 -16.49
N VAL A 224 0.54 -0.91 -16.32
CA VAL A 224 1.56 -1.35 -17.26
C VAL A 224 1.53 -2.88 -17.25
N THR A 225 0.58 -3.47 -17.98
CA THR A 225 0.73 -4.82 -18.50
C THR A 225 1.94 -4.81 -19.43
N ARG A 226 2.48 -5.97 -19.79
CA ARG A 226 3.67 -6.15 -20.66
C ARG A 226 3.64 -5.44 -22.04
N GLU A 227 2.72 -4.52 -22.28
CA GLU A 227 2.73 -3.54 -23.36
C GLU A 227 4.00 -2.69 -23.45
N HIS A 228 4.86 -2.59 -22.42
CA HIS A 228 6.20 -2.02 -22.61
C HIS A 228 7.14 -2.90 -23.46
N GLU A 229 6.81 -4.18 -23.66
CA GLU A 229 7.48 -5.04 -24.66
C GLU A 229 6.96 -4.76 -26.08
N ARG A 230 5.80 -4.11 -26.22
CA ARG A 230 5.27 -3.72 -27.53
C ARG A 230 5.91 -2.38 -27.89
N GLY A 231 6.86 -2.41 -28.82
CA GLY A 231 7.46 -1.19 -29.38
C GLY A 231 6.38 -0.25 -29.96
N CYS A 232 6.77 1.01 -30.19
CA CYS A 232 5.91 2.00 -30.83
C CYS A 232 5.32 1.41 -32.14
N PRO A 233 4.00 1.47 -32.37
CA PRO A 233 3.37 0.86 -33.55
C PRO A 233 3.79 1.49 -34.88
N TYR A 234 4.53 2.59 -34.84
CA TYR A 234 5.05 3.30 -36.00
C TYR A 234 6.50 2.95 -36.31
N CYS A 235 7.40 3.24 -35.36
CA CYS A 235 8.84 3.03 -35.57
C CYS A 235 9.34 1.67 -35.06
N HIS A 236 8.50 0.89 -34.40
CA HIS A 236 8.83 -0.39 -33.77
C HIS A 236 9.95 -0.36 -32.72
N GLN A 237 10.42 0.83 -32.34
CA GLN A 237 11.38 1.00 -31.25
C GLN A 237 10.73 0.82 -29.88
N PRO A 238 11.49 0.37 -28.86
CA PRO A 238 10.98 0.23 -27.51
C PRO A 238 10.41 1.55 -26.95
N LEU A 239 9.31 1.47 -26.22
CA LEU A 239 8.69 2.62 -25.54
C LEU A 239 9.34 2.92 -24.16
N ALA A 240 10.44 2.24 -23.83
CA ALA A 240 11.08 2.30 -22.50
C ALA A 240 11.88 3.60 -22.28
N ASP A 241 12.35 4.25 -23.35
CA ASP A 241 13.18 5.46 -23.26
C ASP A 241 12.32 6.73 -23.17
N LEU A 242 11.52 6.80 -22.10
CA LEU A 242 10.58 7.90 -21.81
C LEU A 242 11.25 9.27 -21.65
N ILE A 243 12.56 9.31 -21.42
CA ILE A 243 13.32 10.55 -21.20
C ILE A 243 13.62 11.25 -22.52
N GLU A 244 14.04 10.51 -23.55
CA GLU A 244 14.41 11.07 -24.85
C GLU A 244 13.20 11.14 -25.80
N HIS A 245 12.28 10.18 -25.69
CA HIS A 245 11.10 10.10 -26.56
C HIS A 245 9.82 10.06 -25.73
N PRO A 246 9.18 11.22 -25.48
CA PRO A 246 7.94 11.24 -24.74
C PRO A 246 6.89 10.37 -25.44
N THR A 247 6.15 9.58 -24.67
CA THR A 247 5.08 8.70 -25.18
C THR A 247 3.71 9.31 -24.91
N LEU A 248 2.74 9.00 -25.75
CA LEU A 248 1.34 9.29 -25.51
C LEU A 248 0.48 8.03 -25.65
N ARG A 249 -0.64 8.00 -24.94
CA ARG A 249 -1.63 6.93 -25.02
C ARG A 249 -2.88 7.43 -25.74
N CYS A 250 -3.34 6.68 -26.73
CA CYS A 250 -4.58 6.97 -27.44
C CYS A 250 -5.80 6.84 -26.52
N THR A 251 -6.64 7.87 -26.44
CA THR A 251 -7.89 7.81 -25.65
C THR A 251 -8.99 6.94 -26.25
N GLY A 252 -8.85 6.51 -27.51
CA GLY A 252 -9.85 5.68 -28.20
C GLY A 252 -9.61 4.17 -28.07
N CYS A 253 -8.35 3.72 -28.15
CA CYS A 253 -8.01 2.28 -28.12
C CYS A 253 -6.86 1.93 -27.17
N ASP A 254 -6.38 2.91 -26.39
CA ASP A 254 -5.30 2.76 -25.41
C ASP A 254 -3.93 2.36 -25.96
N SER A 255 -3.74 2.33 -27.28
CA SER A 255 -2.44 2.14 -27.91
C SER A 255 -1.46 3.24 -27.48
N VAL A 256 -0.22 2.86 -27.18
CA VAL A 256 0.87 3.77 -26.79
C VAL A 256 1.82 3.96 -27.97
N SER A 257 2.26 5.19 -28.20
CA SER A 257 3.24 5.54 -29.25
C SER A 257 4.09 6.73 -28.81
N HIS A 258 5.23 6.97 -29.47
CA HIS A 258 5.96 8.23 -29.30
C HIS A 258 5.09 9.42 -29.74
N VAL A 259 5.26 10.55 -29.05
CA VAL A 259 4.58 11.82 -29.37
C VAL A 259 4.90 12.27 -30.79
N GLU A 260 6.16 12.13 -31.20
CA GLU A 260 6.63 12.50 -32.53
C GLU A 260 5.98 11.64 -33.61
N CYS A 261 6.03 10.30 -33.46
CA CYS A 261 5.39 9.39 -34.41
C CYS A 261 3.87 9.65 -34.53
N TRP A 262 3.18 9.88 -33.42
CA TRP A 262 1.75 10.21 -33.46
C TRP A 262 1.49 11.50 -34.25
N LYS A 263 2.31 12.54 -34.02
CA LYS A 263 2.19 13.83 -34.71
C LYS A 263 2.46 13.69 -36.20
N GLU A 264 3.51 12.97 -36.58
CA GLU A 264 3.91 12.72 -37.96
C GLU A 264 2.83 11.96 -38.74
N HIS A 265 2.27 10.90 -38.14
CA HIS A 265 1.19 10.12 -38.76
C HIS A 265 -0.20 10.72 -38.55
N GLY A 266 -0.30 11.82 -37.78
CA GLY A 266 -1.50 12.58 -37.53
C GLY A 266 -2.54 11.92 -36.62
N GLY A 267 -2.32 10.74 -36.02
CA GLY A 267 -3.37 10.08 -35.25
C GLY A 267 -2.94 8.75 -34.65
N CYS A 268 -3.90 7.85 -34.40
CA CYS A 268 -3.63 6.50 -33.90
C CYS A 268 -3.29 5.51 -35.02
N ALA A 269 -2.35 4.59 -34.77
CA ALA A 269 -1.92 3.55 -35.70
C ALA A 269 -2.96 2.42 -35.86
N VAL A 270 -3.81 2.24 -34.84
CA VAL A 270 -4.81 1.17 -34.82
C VAL A 270 -5.91 1.48 -35.83
N PHE A 271 -6.02 0.66 -36.88
CA PHE A 271 -6.93 0.85 -38.01
C PHE A 271 -8.41 1.04 -37.59
N ALA A 272 -8.85 0.29 -36.58
CA ALA A 272 -10.23 0.37 -36.06
C ALA A 272 -10.44 1.51 -35.04
N CYS A 273 -9.43 2.32 -34.72
CA CYS A 273 -9.57 3.40 -33.76
C CYS A 273 -10.23 4.62 -34.42
N SER A 274 -11.21 5.21 -33.73
CA SER A 274 -11.85 6.48 -34.12
C SER A 274 -10.87 7.65 -34.20
N LYS A 275 -9.71 7.56 -33.53
CA LYS A 275 -8.63 8.56 -33.61
C LYS A 275 -7.61 8.26 -34.71
N SER A 276 -7.82 7.22 -35.52
CA SER A 276 -6.94 6.92 -36.65
C SER A 276 -7.16 7.92 -37.80
N PRO A 277 -6.12 8.23 -38.60
CA PRO A 277 -6.29 9.05 -39.80
C PRO A 277 -7.26 8.45 -40.81
N ALA A 278 -7.40 7.12 -40.83
CA ALA A 278 -8.36 6.43 -41.69
C ALA A 278 -9.81 6.70 -41.26
N ALA A 279 -10.11 6.59 -39.96
CA ALA A 279 -11.42 6.88 -39.41
C ALA A 279 -11.85 8.32 -39.68
N ARG A 280 -10.96 9.30 -39.47
CA ARG A 280 -11.27 10.72 -39.73
C ARG A 280 -11.50 11.02 -41.21
N ARG A 281 -10.75 10.38 -42.13
CA ARG A 281 -11.00 10.52 -43.57
C ARG A 281 -12.34 9.93 -43.97
N HIS A 282 -12.73 8.81 -43.37
CA HIS A 282 -14.04 8.21 -43.60
C HIS A 282 -15.18 9.10 -43.06
N GLU A 283 -15.04 9.64 -41.85
CA GLU A 283 -15.98 10.60 -41.27
C GLU A 283 -16.10 11.87 -42.13
N GLN A 284 -14.98 12.45 -42.55
CA GLN A 284 -14.98 13.62 -43.43
C GLN A 284 -15.68 13.31 -44.76
N ALA A 285 -15.40 12.16 -45.38
CA ALA A 285 -16.07 11.74 -46.61
C ALA A 285 -17.58 11.48 -46.43
N LEU A 286 -18.07 11.22 -45.21
CA LEU A 286 -19.50 11.16 -44.92
C LEU A 286 -20.10 12.57 -44.79
N VAL A 287 -19.38 13.49 -44.16
CA VAL A 287 -19.78 14.91 -44.06
C VAL A 287 -19.85 15.57 -45.43
N ASP A 288 -18.81 15.41 -46.25
CA ASP A 288 -18.74 15.99 -47.60
C ASP A 288 -19.89 15.47 -48.47
N ARG A 289 -20.17 14.16 -48.43
CA ARG A 289 -21.33 13.57 -49.13
C ARG A 289 -22.67 14.11 -48.63
N GLY A 290 -22.79 14.37 -47.34
CA GLY A 290 -23.98 14.98 -46.76
C GLY A 290 -24.17 16.43 -47.25
N HIS A 291 -23.08 17.20 -47.32
CA HIS A 291 -23.10 18.57 -47.83
C HIS A 291 -23.49 18.63 -49.31
N ASP A 292 -22.88 17.79 -50.15
CA ASP A 292 -23.22 17.70 -51.57
C ASP A 292 -24.68 17.29 -51.81
N ALA A 293 -25.22 16.40 -50.96
CA ALA A 293 -26.63 16.01 -51.02
C ALA A 293 -27.56 17.20 -50.67
N LEU A 294 -27.22 17.95 -49.63
CA LEU A 294 -27.95 19.17 -49.24
C LEU A 294 -27.93 20.24 -50.34
N GLU A 295 -26.78 20.48 -50.98
CA GLU A 295 -26.67 21.44 -52.09
C GLU A 295 -27.48 21.00 -53.33
N ARG A 296 -27.60 19.70 -53.58
CA ARG A 296 -28.45 19.15 -54.65
C ARG A 296 -29.94 19.09 -54.29
N GLY A 297 -30.31 19.38 -53.05
CA GLY A 297 -31.67 19.21 -52.54
C GLY A 297 -32.05 17.74 -52.30
N ASP A 298 -31.10 16.82 -52.35
CA ASP A 298 -31.31 15.40 -52.08
C ASP A 298 -31.53 15.18 -50.57
N CYS A 299 -32.64 14.55 -50.21
CA CYS A 299 -32.92 14.23 -48.81
C CYS A 299 -31.88 13.22 -48.26
N PRO A 300 -31.19 13.51 -47.13
CA PRO A 300 -30.15 12.62 -46.59
C PRO A 300 -30.66 11.25 -46.12
N CYS A 301 -31.98 11.07 -45.92
CA CYS A 301 -32.57 9.78 -45.55
C CYS A 301 -32.80 8.84 -46.74
N CYS A 302 -33.06 9.34 -47.94
CA CYS A 302 -33.51 8.52 -49.08
C CYS A 302 -32.87 8.87 -50.43
N GLY A 303 -32.06 9.94 -50.50
CA GLY A 303 -31.39 10.39 -51.71
C GLY A 303 -32.33 10.96 -52.78
N GLN A 304 -33.59 11.23 -52.46
CA GLN A 304 -34.58 11.76 -53.41
C GLN A 304 -34.74 13.28 -53.22
N PRO A 305 -34.79 14.07 -54.31
CA PRO A 305 -34.83 15.53 -54.26
C PRO A 305 -36.17 16.12 -53.77
N GLN A 306 -37.22 15.29 -53.60
CA GLN A 306 -38.58 15.74 -53.29
C GLN A 306 -39.01 15.50 -51.83
N CYS A 307 -38.20 14.83 -51.00
CA CYS A 307 -38.64 14.40 -49.66
C CYS A 307 -38.72 15.54 -48.61
N VAL A 308 -38.21 16.75 -48.90
CA VAL A 308 -38.05 17.81 -47.90
C VAL A 308 -39.30 18.68 -47.72
N HIS A 309 -40.26 18.66 -48.65
CA HIS A 309 -41.42 19.57 -48.59
C HIS A 309 -42.77 18.93 -48.26
N GLU A 310 -42.96 17.63 -48.49
CA GLU A 310 -44.31 17.05 -48.38
C GLU A 310 -44.71 16.66 -46.95
N LYS A 311 -43.76 16.39 -46.05
CA LYS A 311 -44.06 16.01 -44.64
C LYS A 311 -44.05 17.14 -43.63
N ALA A 312 -43.53 18.33 -43.97
CA ALA A 312 -43.55 19.47 -43.05
C ALA A 312 -44.94 20.13 -42.92
N GLN A 313 -45.88 19.82 -43.83
CA GLN A 313 -47.24 20.39 -43.83
C GLN A 313 -48.28 19.51 -43.12
N GLU A 314 -47.96 18.26 -42.74
CA GLU A 314 -48.89 17.35 -42.06
C GLU A 314 -48.58 17.14 -40.58
N ALA A 315 -47.63 17.88 -39.99
CA ALA A 315 -47.43 17.82 -38.55
C ALA A 315 -48.70 18.38 -37.85
N PRO A 316 -49.44 17.57 -37.06
CA PRO A 316 -50.58 18.06 -36.32
C PRO A 316 -50.10 19.19 -35.40
N GLY A 317 -50.73 20.36 -35.54
CA GLY A 317 -50.39 21.54 -34.75
C GLY A 317 -50.37 21.22 -33.26
N PRO A 318 -49.50 21.88 -32.47
CA PRO A 318 -49.32 21.56 -31.06
C PRO A 318 -50.67 21.61 -30.35
N GLU A 319 -51.10 20.44 -29.88
CA GLU A 319 -52.31 20.28 -29.08
C GLU A 319 -52.17 21.18 -27.85
N ARG A 320 -53.09 22.15 -27.70
CA ARG A 320 -53.05 23.14 -26.62
C ARG A 320 -53.14 22.39 -25.30
N VAL A 321 -52.03 22.31 -24.58
CA VAL A 321 -52.01 21.82 -23.20
C VAL A 321 -52.82 22.81 -22.36
N PRO A 322 -53.94 22.40 -21.73
CA PRO A 322 -54.70 23.29 -20.88
C PRO A 322 -53.86 23.69 -19.66
N SER A 323 -53.73 25.00 -19.45
CA SER A 323 -53.09 25.58 -18.27
C SER A 323 -53.84 25.16 -17.02
N ALA A 324 -53.18 24.37 -16.16
CA ALA A 324 -53.68 24.10 -14.82
C ALA A 324 -53.45 25.34 -13.96
N GLU A 325 -54.54 25.96 -13.53
CA GLU A 325 -54.56 26.97 -12.47
C GLU A 325 -54.20 26.30 -11.13
N MET A 326 -53.17 26.82 -10.46
CA MET A 326 -52.89 26.65 -9.03
C MET A 326 -52.27 27.92 -8.47
#